data_AF-S8C7M1-F1
#
_entry.id   AF-S8C7M1-F1
#
_cell.length_a   1.000
_cell.length_b   1.000
_cell.length_c   1.000
_cell.angle_alpha   90.00
_cell.angle_beta   90.00
_cell.angle_gamma   90.00
#
_symmetry.space_group_name_H-M   'P 1'
#
loop_
_entity.id
_entity.type
_entity.pdbx_description
1 polymer ?
#
loop_
_entity_poly.entity_id
_entity_poly.type
_entity_poly.pdbx_seq_one_letter_code
_entity_poly.pdbx_strand_id
1 'polypeptide(L)'
;ERTFGVLTKIDLMDKGTDAADILEGKAYKLQFPWIGVVNRSQQDINKNVDMIAARRREREYFAQTTEYKHLSNRMGSEHLGKVLSKHLEAVIKSRIPALQSLISKTIIEMESELSRLGKPMATDSGGKLYMIMEVCRAFDGIFKEHLDGVRPGGEKIYNVFDNQLPAALKRLQFDKHLAMENVRKLITEADGYQPHLIAPEQGYRRLIETALMTIKGPAEAAVDAVHALLKELINKSINETAELRQFPS
;
A
#
# COMPACT_ATOMS: atom_id res chain seq x y z
N GLU A 1 -10.35 -8.11 -37.37
CA GLU A 1 -11.20 -8.36 -36.18
C GLU A 1 -12.09 -7.19 -35.76
N ARG A 2 -11.88 -5.95 -36.25
CA ARG A 2 -12.66 -4.75 -35.87
C ARG A 2 -13.03 -3.83 -37.05
N THR A 3 -13.07 -4.37 -38.26
CA THR A 3 -13.19 -3.58 -39.50
C THR A 3 -14.42 -3.99 -40.28
N PHE A 4 -15.31 -3.03 -40.54
CA PHE A 4 -16.47 -3.19 -41.42
C PHE A 4 -16.12 -2.70 -42.82
N GLY A 5 -16.50 -3.47 -43.83
CA GLY A 5 -16.43 -3.04 -45.23
C GLY A 5 -17.70 -2.27 -45.58
N VAL A 6 -17.56 -1.01 -45.98
CA VAL A 6 -18.70 -0.20 -46.46
C VAL A 6 -18.39 0.28 -47.87
N LEU A 7 -19.20 -0.15 -48.83
CA LEU A 7 -19.05 0.23 -50.23
C LEU A 7 -20.13 1.24 -50.59
N THR A 8 -19.72 2.42 -51.06
CA THR A 8 -20.62 3.52 -51.41
C THR A 8 -20.63 3.77 -52.90
N LYS A 9 -21.62 4.51 -53.41
CA LYS A 9 -21.70 4.94 -54.82
C LYS A 9 -21.78 3.77 -55.82
N ILE A 10 -22.39 2.67 -55.41
CA ILE A 10 -22.56 1.47 -56.24
C ILE A 10 -23.48 1.76 -57.44
N ASP A 11 -24.34 2.77 -57.31
CA ASP A 11 -25.21 3.30 -58.36
C ASP A 11 -24.45 4.06 -59.47
N LEU A 12 -23.20 4.44 -59.24
CA LEU A 12 -22.35 5.18 -60.20
C LEU A 12 -21.34 4.30 -60.94
N MET A 13 -21.48 2.97 -60.87
CA MET A 13 -20.60 2.05 -61.58
C MET A 13 -20.84 2.08 -63.10
N ASP A 14 -19.78 1.83 -63.86
CA ASP A 14 -19.85 1.76 -65.31
C ASP A 14 -20.74 0.59 -65.76
N LYS A 15 -21.51 0.80 -66.83
CA LYS A 15 -22.41 -0.21 -67.36
C LYS A 15 -21.64 -1.47 -67.75
N GLY A 16 -22.08 -2.62 -67.24
CA GLY A 16 -21.42 -3.91 -67.45
C GLY A 16 -20.39 -4.28 -66.37
N THR A 17 -20.23 -3.45 -65.34
CA THR A 17 -19.43 -3.77 -64.15
C THR A 17 -20.32 -3.87 -62.91
N ASP A 18 -19.93 -4.74 -61.98
CA ASP A 18 -20.59 -4.89 -60.69
C ASP A 18 -19.57 -5.12 -59.56
N ALA A 19 -20.02 -4.95 -58.32
CA ALA A 19 -19.22 -5.16 -57.12
C ALA A 19 -19.70 -6.37 -56.31
N ALA A 20 -20.41 -7.32 -56.92
CA ALA A 20 -21.00 -8.46 -56.21
C ALA A 20 -19.91 -9.30 -55.53
N ASP A 21 -18.78 -9.53 -56.19
CA ASP A 21 -17.66 -10.29 -55.62
C ASP A 21 -17.04 -9.63 -54.37
N ILE A 22 -17.06 -8.29 -54.30
CA ILE A 22 -16.61 -7.55 -53.10
C ILE A 22 -17.67 -7.65 -52.00
N LEU A 23 -18.93 -7.41 -52.33
CA LEU A 23 -20.05 -7.43 -51.37
C LEU A 23 -20.30 -8.83 -50.78
N GLU A 24 -20.01 -9.87 -51.54
CA GLU A 24 -20.04 -11.27 -51.08
C GLU A 24 -18.78 -11.66 -50.28
N GLY A 25 -17.75 -10.81 -50.28
CA GLY A 25 -16.48 -11.07 -49.60
C GLY A 25 -15.60 -12.11 -50.30
N LYS A 26 -15.85 -12.41 -51.58
CA LYS A 26 -15.03 -13.30 -52.41
C LYS A 26 -13.72 -12.63 -52.83
N ALA A 27 -13.78 -11.35 -53.22
CA ALA A 27 -12.60 -10.59 -53.62
C ALA A 27 -11.71 -10.21 -52.42
N TYR A 28 -12.32 -9.79 -51.31
CA TYR A 28 -11.61 -9.46 -50.07
C TYR A 28 -12.39 -9.89 -48.83
N LYS A 29 -11.86 -10.87 -48.10
CA LYS A 29 -12.53 -11.46 -46.96
C LYS A 29 -12.29 -10.65 -45.68
N LEU A 30 -13.36 -10.06 -45.15
CA LEU A 30 -13.38 -9.42 -43.84
C LEU A 30 -14.07 -10.32 -42.81
N GLN A 31 -13.79 -10.11 -41.53
CA GLN A 31 -14.52 -10.80 -40.45
C GLN A 31 -15.95 -10.27 -40.31
N PHE A 32 -16.18 -8.99 -40.58
CA PHE A 32 -17.51 -8.41 -40.70
C PHE A 32 -17.89 -8.31 -42.18
N PRO A 33 -19.16 -8.51 -42.54
CA PRO A 33 -19.59 -8.49 -43.93
C PRO A 33 -19.38 -7.11 -44.57
N TRP A 34 -19.20 -7.12 -45.88
CA TRP A 34 -19.29 -5.91 -46.69
C TRP A 34 -20.75 -5.49 -46.82
N ILE A 35 -21.02 -4.20 -46.66
CA ILE A 35 -22.35 -3.63 -46.79
C ILE A 35 -22.30 -2.50 -47.80
N GLY A 36 -23.07 -2.66 -48.88
CA GLY A 36 -23.28 -1.67 -49.91
C GLY A 36 -24.31 -0.63 -49.47
N VAL A 37 -24.04 0.64 -49.74
CA VAL A 37 -24.96 1.75 -49.48
C VAL A 37 -25.09 2.67 -50.68
N VAL A 38 -26.30 3.14 -50.92
CA VAL A 38 -26.60 4.12 -51.96
C VAL A 38 -27.07 5.40 -51.27
N ASN A 39 -26.36 6.48 -51.54
CA ASN A 39 -26.59 7.77 -50.91
C ASN A 39 -27.29 8.74 -51.88
N ARG A 40 -27.73 9.88 -51.35
CA ARG A 40 -28.24 10.97 -52.19
C ARG A 40 -27.14 11.45 -53.14
N SER A 41 -27.49 11.62 -54.42
CA SER A 41 -26.61 12.26 -55.39
C SER A 41 -26.48 13.76 -55.10
N GLN A 42 -25.51 14.44 -55.73
CA GLN A 42 -25.37 15.89 -55.59
C GLN A 42 -26.63 16.64 -56.06
N GLN A 43 -27.31 16.12 -57.10
CA GLN A 43 -28.57 16.69 -57.56
C GLN A 43 -29.69 16.51 -56.53
N ASP A 44 -29.77 15.35 -55.89
CA ASP A 44 -30.77 15.09 -54.84
C ASP A 44 -30.57 15.99 -53.62
N ILE A 45 -29.31 16.27 -53.28
CA ILE A 45 -28.95 17.21 -52.21
C ILE A 45 -29.42 18.61 -52.59
N ASN A 46 -29.10 19.07 -53.80
CA ASN A 46 -29.51 20.39 -54.29
C ASN A 46 -31.04 20.54 -54.35
N LYS A 47 -31.76 19.45 -54.60
CA LYS A 47 -33.24 19.40 -54.61
C LYS A 47 -33.86 19.15 -53.22
N ASN A 48 -33.05 19.09 -52.16
CA ASN A 48 -33.50 18.78 -50.80
C ASN A 48 -34.37 17.52 -50.71
N VAL A 49 -34.01 16.46 -51.43
CA VAL A 49 -34.75 15.21 -51.38
C VAL A 49 -34.72 14.65 -49.95
N ASP A 50 -35.90 14.31 -49.45
CA ASP A 50 -36.11 13.77 -48.11
C ASP A 50 -35.36 12.44 -47.91
N MET A 51 -34.91 12.21 -46.67
CA MET A 51 -34.19 11.01 -46.30
C MET A 51 -35.05 9.74 -46.39
N ILE A 52 -36.36 9.82 -46.12
CA ILE A 52 -37.26 8.66 -46.25
C ILE A 52 -37.35 8.26 -47.73
N ALA A 53 -37.50 9.25 -48.63
CA ALA A 53 -37.50 9.01 -50.07
C ALA A 53 -36.15 8.45 -50.56
N ALA A 54 -35.02 8.94 -50.05
CA ALA A 54 -33.70 8.40 -50.37
C ALA A 54 -33.53 6.94 -49.90
N ARG A 55 -34.00 6.60 -48.70
CA ARG A 55 -33.96 5.22 -48.17
C ARG A 55 -34.87 4.27 -48.95
N ARG A 56 -36.04 4.75 -49.40
CA ARG A 56 -36.91 3.97 -50.28
C ARG A 56 -36.22 3.67 -51.61
N ARG A 57 -35.61 4.67 -52.25
CA ARG A 57 -34.84 4.50 -53.49
C ARG A 57 -33.66 3.54 -53.32
N GLU A 58 -32.93 3.63 -52.21
CA GLU A 58 -31.84 2.70 -51.88
C GLU A 58 -32.37 1.25 -51.81
N ARG A 59 -33.52 1.04 -51.15
CA ARG A 59 -34.14 -0.30 -51.04
C ARG A 59 -34.64 -0.81 -52.39
N GLU A 60 -35.25 0.06 -53.20
CA GLU A 60 -35.70 -0.27 -54.55
C GLU A 60 -34.53 -0.63 -55.47
N TYR A 61 -33.42 0.12 -55.42
CA TYR A 61 -32.20 -0.16 -56.17
C TYR A 61 -31.70 -1.58 -55.90
N PHE A 62 -31.49 -1.94 -54.63
CA PHE A 62 -31.01 -3.29 -54.30
C PHE A 62 -32.03 -4.39 -54.61
N ALA A 63 -33.33 -4.09 -54.66
CA ALA A 63 -34.36 -5.06 -55.01
C ALA A 63 -34.53 -5.27 -56.52
N GLN A 64 -34.22 -4.26 -57.34
CA GLN A 64 -34.41 -4.26 -58.79
C GLN A 64 -33.14 -4.61 -59.56
N THR A 65 -31.95 -4.29 -59.04
CA THR A 65 -30.67 -4.62 -59.69
C THR A 65 -30.42 -6.12 -59.63
N THR A 66 -30.23 -6.76 -60.79
CA THR A 66 -30.23 -8.23 -60.92
C THR A 66 -29.04 -8.86 -60.20
N GLU A 67 -27.90 -8.18 -60.23
CA GLU A 67 -26.62 -8.56 -59.63
C GLU A 67 -26.62 -8.46 -58.11
N TYR A 68 -27.50 -7.65 -57.51
CA TYR A 68 -27.55 -7.42 -56.05
C TYR A 68 -28.84 -7.91 -55.38
N LYS A 69 -29.82 -8.39 -56.16
CA LYS A 69 -31.17 -8.76 -55.69
C LYS A 69 -31.14 -9.79 -54.57
N HIS A 70 -30.29 -10.80 -54.67
CA HIS A 70 -30.10 -11.84 -53.64
C HIS A 70 -29.42 -11.33 -52.37
N LEU A 71 -28.75 -10.17 -52.43
CA LEU A 71 -28.11 -9.51 -51.29
C LEU A 71 -28.97 -8.41 -50.67
N SER A 72 -30.11 -8.06 -51.28
CA SER A 72 -30.97 -6.93 -50.86
C SER A 72 -31.33 -6.88 -49.38
N ASN A 73 -31.45 -8.04 -48.72
CA ASN A 73 -31.74 -8.15 -47.29
C ASN A 73 -30.57 -7.77 -46.35
N ARG A 74 -29.34 -7.73 -46.89
CA ARG A 74 -28.08 -7.44 -46.19
C ARG A 74 -27.43 -6.14 -46.64
N MET A 75 -28.10 -5.37 -47.50
CA MET A 75 -27.59 -4.13 -48.06
C MET A 75 -28.39 -2.92 -47.58
N GLY A 76 -27.85 -1.75 -47.87
CA GLY A 76 -28.44 -0.47 -47.55
C GLY A 76 -28.09 0.04 -46.17
N SER A 77 -28.30 1.33 -45.99
CA SER A 77 -27.82 2.03 -44.80
C SER A 77 -28.63 1.70 -43.54
N GLU A 78 -29.89 1.29 -43.69
CA GLU A 78 -30.69 0.82 -42.55
C GLU A 78 -30.12 -0.50 -41.98
N HIS A 79 -29.69 -1.41 -42.87
CA HIS A 79 -29.03 -2.65 -42.46
C HIS A 79 -27.67 -2.34 -41.82
N LEU A 80 -26.87 -1.45 -42.44
CA LEU A 80 -25.60 -0.98 -41.88
C LEU A 80 -25.80 -0.43 -40.46
N GLY A 81 -26.79 0.43 -40.24
CA GLY A 81 -27.10 0.99 -38.93
C GLY A 81 -27.41 -0.08 -37.89
N LYS A 82 -28.26 -1.07 -38.24
CA LYS A 82 -28.60 -2.19 -37.34
C LYS A 82 -27.37 -3.04 -36.99
N VAL A 83 -26.52 -3.34 -37.97
CA VAL A 83 -25.31 -4.14 -37.77
C VAL A 83 -24.30 -3.42 -36.89
N LEU A 84 -24.05 -2.13 -37.15
CA LEU A 84 -23.14 -1.32 -36.34
C LEU A 84 -23.66 -1.15 -34.91
N SER A 85 -24.94 -0.87 -34.72
CA SER A 85 -25.55 -0.77 -33.38
C SER A 85 -25.42 -2.08 -32.60
N LYS A 86 -25.74 -3.22 -33.21
CA LYS A 86 -25.59 -4.54 -32.57
C LYS A 86 -24.14 -4.85 -32.22
N HIS A 87 -23.20 -4.51 -33.09
CA HIS A 87 -21.78 -4.71 -32.81
C HIS A 87 -21.29 -3.82 -31.67
N LEU A 88 -21.65 -2.54 -31.70
CA LEU A 88 -21.31 -1.60 -30.63
C LEU A 88 -21.87 -2.07 -29.29
N GLU A 89 -23.13 -2.52 -29.25
CA GLU A 89 -23.75 -3.07 -28.04
C GLU A 89 -22.96 -4.27 -27.51
N ALA A 90 -22.57 -5.21 -28.37
CA ALA A 90 -21.78 -6.38 -27.99
C ALA A 90 -20.39 -5.97 -27.44
N VAL A 91 -19.73 -5.01 -28.09
CA VAL A 91 -18.43 -4.48 -27.64
C VAL A 91 -18.57 -3.82 -26.27
N ILE A 92 -19.56 -2.95 -26.08
CA ILE A 92 -19.82 -2.30 -24.79
C ILE A 92 -20.06 -3.36 -23.70
N LYS A 93 -20.95 -4.32 -23.94
CA LYS A 93 -21.24 -5.41 -23.00
C LYS A 93 -20.00 -6.23 -22.65
N SER A 94 -19.13 -6.52 -23.62
CA SER A 94 -17.88 -7.26 -23.38
C SER A 94 -16.86 -6.48 -22.55
N ARG A 95 -16.89 -5.14 -22.61
CA ARG A 95 -15.95 -4.26 -21.91
C ARG A 95 -16.41 -3.86 -20.51
N ILE A 96 -17.72 -3.82 -20.26
CA ILE A 96 -18.30 -3.45 -18.96
C ILE A 96 -17.70 -4.22 -17.78
N PRO A 97 -17.59 -5.58 -17.80
CA PRO A 97 -17.04 -6.32 -16.65
C PRO A 97 -15.60 -5.94 -16.33
N ALA A 98 -14.77 -5.75 -17.35
CA ALA A 98 -13.38 -5.34 -17.18
C ALA A 98 -13.27 -3.91 -16.61
N LEU A 99 -14.13 -2.99 -17.08
CA LEU A 99 -14.20 -1.63 -16.53
C LEU A 99 -14.68 -1.62 -15.08
N GLN A 100 -15.69 -2.42 -14.74
CA GLN A 100 -16.16 -2.57 -13.37
C GLN A 100 -15.06 -3.10 -12.46
N SER A 101 -14.35 -4.15 -12.88
CA SER A 101 -13.21 -4.70 -12.14
C SER A 101 -12.10 -3.68 -11.95
N LEU A 102 -11.76 -2.90 -12.99
CA LEU A 102 -10.78 -1.83 -12.90
C LEU A 102 -11.20 -0.77 -11.88
N ILE A 103 -12.44 -0.27 -11.96
CA ILE A 103 -12.98 0.73 -11.04
C ILE A 103 -12.94 0.20 -9.60
N SER A 104 -13.43 -1.02 -9.35
CA SER A 104 -13.41 -1.63 -8.02
C SER A 104 -11.98 -1.77 -7.48
N LYS A 105 -11.03 -2.19 -8.32
CA LYS A 105 -9.63 -2.28 -7.93
C LYS A 105 -9.06 -0.91 -7.56
N THR A 106 -9.30 0.11 -8.40
CA THR A 106 -8.83 1.48 -8.15
C THR A 106 -9.46 2.07 -6.89
N ILE A 107 -10.74 1.78 -6.61
CA ILE A 107 -11.39 2.18 -5.34
C ILE A 107 -10.64 1.57 -4.15
N ILE A 108 -10.38 0.25 -4.16
CA ILE A 108 -9.67 -0.43 -3.06
C ILE A 108 -8.27 0.16 -2.87
N GLU A 109 -7.55 0.43 -3.96
CA GLU A 109 -6.22 1.04 -3.91
C GLU A 109 -6.27 2.46 -3.30
N MET A 110 -7.22 3.29 -3.74
CA MET A 110 -7.41 4.64 -3.19
C MET A 110 -7.87 4.63 -1.73
N GLU A 111 -8.76 3.72 -1.34
CA GLU A 111 -9.20 3.57 0.05
C GLU A 111 -8.07 3.10 0.95
N SER A 112 -7.21 2.20 0.48
CA SER A 112 -6.00 1.77 1.20
C SER A 112 -5.02 2.93 1.38
N GLU A 113 -4.82 3.73 0.34
CA GLU A 113 -3.97 4.93 0.43
C GLU A 113 -4.57 5.99 1.38
N LEU A 114 -5.88 6.23 1.31
CA LEU A 114 -6.58 7.13 2.22
C LEU A 114 -6.48 6.67 3.68
N SER A 115 -6.64 5.36 3.92
CA SER A 115 -6.45 4.79 5.26
C SER A 115 -5.02 4.98 5.78
N ARG A 116 -4.02 4.92 4.90
CA ARG A 116 -2.62 5.18 5.26
C ARG A 116 -2.36 6.64 5.59
N LEU A 117 -3.01 7.57 4.88
CA LEU A 117 -2.94 9.01 5.15
C LEU A 117 -3.63 9.39 6.46
N GLY A 118 -4.56 8.57 6.94
CA GLY A 118 -5.22 8.75 8.23
C GLY A 118 -6.52 9.53 8.14
N LYS A 119 -7.10 9.82 9.31
CA LYS A 119 -8.38 10.53 9.41
C LYS A 119 -8.17 12.03 9.21
N PRO A 120 -9.16 12.76 8.66
CA PRO A 120 -9.10 14.20 8.57
C PRO A 120 -8.87 14.82 9.96
N MET A 121 -8.00 15.84 10.03
CA MET A 121 -7.81 16.59 11.26
C MET A 121 -9.09 17.36 11.60
N ALA A 122 -9.56 17.20 12.85
CA ALA A 122 -10.62 18.03 13.36
C ALA A 122 -10.17 19.50 13.42
N THR A 123 -11.04 20.42 13.03
CA THR A 123 -10.74 21.85 12.98
C THR A 123 -10.90 22.50 14.36
N ASP A 124 -11.80 21.97 15.18
CA ASP A 124 -12.08 22.42 16.54
C ASP A 124 -11.05 21.90 17.55
N SER A 125 -10.88 22.66 18.64
CA SER A 125 -9.91 22.34 19.69
C SER A 125 -10.19 21.01 20.39
N GLY A 126 -11.46 20.61 20.50
CA GLY A 126 -11.86 19.36 21.15
C GLY A 126 -11.44 18.15 20.34
N GLY A 127 -11.71 18.16 19.03
CA GLY A 127 -11.30 17.09 18.14
C GLY A 127 -9.78 16.97 17.99
N LYS A 128 -9.03 18.08 18.03
CA LYS A 128 -7.56 18.05 18.08
C LYS A 128 -7.03 17.38 19.34
N LEU A 129 -7.60 17.71 20.50
CA LEU A 129 -7.22 17.07 21.77
C LEU A 129 -7.52 15.57 21.75
N TYR A 130 -8.70 15.19 21.25
CA TYR A 130 -9.07 13.79 21.10
C TYR A 130 -8.08 13.04 20.19
N MET A 131 -7.69 13.63 19.06
CA MET A 131 -6.69 13.04 18.17
C MET A 131 -5.34 12.84 18.88
N ILE A 132 -4.84 13.84 19.62
CA ILE A 132 -3.61 13.71 20.40
C ILE A 132 -3.74 12.56 21.42
N MET A 133 -4.87 12.45 22.11
CA MET A 133 -5.10 11.38 23.08
C MET A 133 -5.07 9.99 22.44
N GLU A 134 -5.65 9.84 21.26
CA GLU A 134 -5.63 8.56 20.52
C GLU A 134 -4.20 8.19 20.10
N VAL A 135 -3.42 9.15 19.60
CA VAL A 135 -1.99 8.92 19.26
C VAL A 135 -1.19 8.53 20.50
N CYS A 136 -1.38 9.23 21.62
CA CYS A 136 -0.73 8.89 22.89
C CYS A 136 -1.10 7.49 23.38
N ARG A 137 -2.38 7.07 23.24
CA ARG A 137 -2.83 5.72 23.59
C ARG A 137 -2.22 4.64 22.69
N ALA A 138 -2.14 4.90 21.39
CA ALA A 138 -1.51 3.97 20.44
C ALA A 138 -0.03 3.76 20.80
N PHE A 139 0.71 4.86 21.02
CA PHE A 139 2.10 4.80 21.47
C PHE A 139 2.26 4.05 22.81
N ASP A 140 1.43 4.36 23.81
CA ASP A 140 1.45 3.70 25.12
C ASP A 140 1.22 2.19 24.99
N GLY A 141 0.28 1.78 24.14
CA GLY A 141 0.02 0.37 23.84
C GLY A 141 1.24 -0.34 23.24
N ILE A 142 1.85 0.25 22.20
CA ILE A 142 3.04 -0.31 21.52
C ILE A 142 4.23 -0.36 22.47
N PHE A 143 4.43 0.68 23.29
CA PHE A 143 5.51 0.71 24.27
C PHE A 143 5.33 -0.35 25.36
N LYS A 144 4.11 -0.54 25.88
CA LYS A 144 3.79 -1.62 26.80
C LYS A 144 4.04 -3.00 26.18
N GLU A 145 3.70 -3.19 24.90
CA GLU A 145 3.98 -4.46 24.21
C GLU A 145 5.48 -4.75 24.08
N HIS A 146 6.30 -3.72 23.91
CA HIS A 146 7.77 -3.85 23.92
C HIS A 146 8.35 -4.14 25.30
N LEU A 147 7.75 -3.57 26.34
CA LEU A 147 8.22 -3.69 27.72
C LEU A 147 7.78 -5.02 28.36
N ASP A 148 6.50 -5.33 28.30
CA ASP A 148 5.86 -6.45 29.04
C ASP A 148 5.22 -7.50 28.12
N GLY A 149 5.23 -7.28 26.81
CA GLY A 149 4.59 -8.17 25.83
C GLY A 149 5.47 -9.29 25.31
N VAL A 150 5.11 -9.83 24.14
CA VAL A 150 5.78 -10.96 23.49
C VAL A 150 7.16 -10.58 22.90
N ARG A 151 7.49 -9.29 22.88
CA ARG A 151 8.68 -8.74 22.23
C ARG A 151 9.89 -8.80 23.16
N PRO A 152 11.12 -8.90 22.61
CA PRO A 152 12.33 -9.12 23.40
C PRO A 152 12.81 -7.90 24.21
N GLY A 153 12.03 -6.82 24.30
CA GLY A 153 12.44 -5.59 24.99
C GLY A 153 12.59 -5.78 26.49
N GLY A 154 11.55 -6.31 27.14
CA GLY A 154 11.59 -6.68 28.56
C GLY A 154 12.66 -7.72 28.89
N GLU A 155 12.80 -8.75 28.06
CA GLU A 155 13.80 -9.81 28.24
C GLU A 155 15.24 -9.26 28.30
N LYS A 156 15.56 -8.26 27.48
CA LYS A 156 16.86 -7.59 27.53
C LYS A 156 17.10 -6.88 28.87
N ILE A 157 16.07 -6.27 29.45
CA ILE A 157 16.15 -5.61 30.76
C ILE A 157 16.36 -6.67 31.85
N TYR A 158 15.60 -7.77 31.82
CA TYR A 158 15.80 -8.90 32.74
C TYR A 158 17.22 -9.45 32.64
N ASN A 159 17.77 -9.60 31.44
CA ASN A 159 19.14 -10.06 31.23
C ASN A 159 20.21 -9.13 31.87
N VAL A 160 19.96 -7.82 31.96
CA VAL A 160 20.87 -6.91 32.67
C VAL A 160 20.91 -7.25 34.16
N PHE A 161 19.75 -7.48 34.79
CA PHE A 161 19.66 -7.75 36.22
C PHE A 161 20.00 -9.19 36.61
N ASP A 162 19.63 -10.17 35.79
CA ASP A 162 19.81 -11.59 36.11
C ASP A 162 21.19 -12.12 35.73
N ASN A 163 21.82 -11.53 34.69
CA ASN A 163 23.09 -12.03 34.17
C ASN A 163 24.21 -10.99 34.25
N GLN A 164 24.02 -9.79 33.69
CA GLN A 164 25.13 -8.82 33.57
C GLN A 164 25.58 -8.27 34.92
N LEU A 165 24.65 -7.82 35.75
CA LEU A 165 24.97 -7.29 37.08
C LEU A 165 25.56 -8.37 38.00
N PRO A 166 24.98 -9.58 38.15
CA PRO A 166 25.59 -10.64 38.94
C PRO A 166 26.97 -11.05 38.44
N ALA A 167 27.18 -11.09 37.12
CA ALA A 167 28.50 -11.36 36.55
C ALA A 167 29.50 -10.25 36.87
N ALA A 168 29.08 -8.98 36.83
CA ALA A 168 29.91 -7.84 37.20
C ALA A 168 30.26 -7.87 38.70
N LEU A 169 29.31 -8.21 39.57
CA LEU A 169 29.55 -8.37 41.01
C LEU A 169 30.50 -9.53 41.31
N LYS A 170 30.37 -10.68 40.63
CA LYS A 170 31.30 -11.81 40.78
C LYS A 170 32.73 -11.50 40.32
N ARG A 171 32.90 -10.54 39.39
CA ARG A 171 34.21 -10.07 38.95
C ARG A 171 34.87 -9.13 39.96
N LEU A 172 34.11 -8.49 40.85
CA LEU A 172 34.67 -7.78 41.98
C LEU A 172 35.34 -8.83 42.86
N GLN A 173 36.68 -8.78 42.94
CA GLN A 173 37.49 -9.76 43.66
C GLN A 173 37.35 -9.56 45.19
N PHE A 174 36.15 -9.78 45.73
CA PHE A 174 35.85 -9.62 47.15
C PHE A 174 36.75 -10.49 48.02
N ASP A 175 37.11 -11.69 47.56
CA ASP A 175 38.04 -12.59 48.25
C ASP A 175 39.41 -11.95 48.47
N LYS A 176 39.88 -11.13 47.54
CA LYS A 176 41.12 -10.36 47.73
C LYS A 176 40.92 -9.21 48.69
N HIS A 177 39.80 -8.49 48.60
CA HIS A 177 39.49 -7.40 49.54
C HIS A 177 39.36 -7.89 50.99
N LEU A 178 38.79 -9.07 51.20
CA LEU A 178 38.58 -9.71 52.50
C LEU A 178 39.71 -10.67 52.89
N ALA A 179 40.80 -10.72 52.12
CA ALA A 179 41.96 -11.55 52.44
C ALA A 179 42.55 -11.15 53.80
N MET A 180 42.99 -12.14 54.59
CA MET A 180 43.49 -11.93 55.95
C MET A 180 44.62 -10.90 56.05
N GLU A 181 45.43 -10.75 55.00
CA GLU A 181 46.48 -9.73 54.93
C GLU A 181 45.89 -8.31 54.89
N ASN A 182 44.87 -8.08 54.06
CA ASN A 182 44.19 -6.78 53.96
C ASN A 182 43.37 -6.48 55.21
N VAL A 183 42.70 -7.48 55.78
CA VAL A 183 41.98 -7.34 57.06
C VAL A 183 42.95 -6.95 58.18
N ARG A 184 44.05 -7.68 58.33
CA ARG A 184 45.08 -7.37 59.34
C ARG A 184 45.59 -5.95 59.17
N LYS A 185 45.92 -5.56 57.93
CA LYS A 185 46.41 -4.21 57.62
C LYS A 185 45.40 -3.13 58.05
N LEU A 186 44.13 -3.24 57.65
CA LEU A 186 43.10 -2.25 57.99
C LEU A 186 42.81 -2.19 59.50
N ILE A 187 42.80 -3.34 60.19
CA ILE A 187 42.56 -3.38 61.63
C ILE A 187 43.73 -2.76 62.40
N THR A 188 44.99 -3.07 62.02
CA THR A 188 46.17 -2.46 62.62
C THR A 188 46.25 -0.95 62.35
N GLU A 189 45.87 -0.50 61.15
CA GLU A 189 45.72 0.94 60.85
C GLU A 189 44.67 1.62 61.73
N ALA A 190 43.57 0.93 62.04
CA ALA A 190 42.51 1.45 62.89
C ALA A 190 42.85 1.41 64.39
N ASP A 191 43.71 0.49 64.83
CA ASP A 191 44.22 0.41 66.21
C ASP A 191 45.16 1.58 66.56
N GLY A 192 45.91 2.07 65.57
CA GLY A 192 46.87 3.16 65.78
C GLY A 192 48.02 2.75 66.71
N TYR A 193 48.51 3.68 67.53
CA TYR A 193 49.69 3.45 68.38
C TYR A 193 49.41 2.66 69.67
N GLN A 194 48.14 2.54 70.08
CA GLN A 194 47.76 1.90 71.34
C GLN A 194 46.92 0.64 71.07
N PRO A 195 47.45 -0.56 71.34
CA PRO A 195 46.74 -1.80 71.03
C PRO A 195 45.51 -1.98 71.93
N HIS A 196 44.36 -2.29 71.33
CA HIS A 196 43.13 -2.63 72.04
C HIS A 196 43.05 -4.14 72.29
N LEU A 197 42.37 -4.55 73.38
CA LEU A 197 42.07 -5.97 73.65
C LEU A 197 41.07 -6.57 72.64
N ILE A 198 40.27 -5.71 72.01
CA ILE A 198 39.25 -6.07 71.02
C ILE A 198 39.51 -5.19 69.80
N ALA A 199 39.42 -5.78 68.61
CA ALA A 199 39.64 -5.06 67.38
C ALA A 199 38.66 -3.87 67.22
N PRO A 200 39.15 -2.70 66.77
CA PRO A 200 38.38 -1.46 66.74
C PRO A 200 37.25 -1.53 65.71
N GLU A 201 36.06 -1.11 66.13
CA GLU A 201 34.85 -1.03 65.28
C GLU A 201 35.11 -0.26 63.97
N GLN A 202 35.89 0.81 64.05
CA GLN A 202 36.23 1.65 62.90
C GLN A 202 36.97 0.89 61.80
N GLY A 203 37.78 -0.11 62.15
CA GLY A 203 38.52 -0.92 61.18
C GLY A 203 37.59 -1.84 60.37
N TYR A 204 36.65 -2.52 61.05
CA TYR A 204 35.64 -3.35 60.36
C TYR A 204 34.66 -2.50 59.56
N ARG A 205 34.23 -1.34 60.09
CA ARG A 205 33.38 -0.39 59.36
C ARG A 205 34.05 0.06 58.06
N ARG A 206 35.33 0.47 58.12
CA ARG A 206 36.10 0.89 56.94
C ARG A 206 36.29 -0.24 55.92
N LEU A 207 36.47 -1.48 56.38
CA LEU A 207 36.55 -2.66 55.52
C LEU A 207 35.24 -2.89 54.76
N ILE A 208 34.11 -2.84 55.46
CA ILE A 208 32.76 -2.99 54.87
C ILE A 208 32.47 -1.84 53.91
N GLU A 209 32.74 -0.59 54.30
CA GLU A 209 32.53 0.58 53.44
C GLU A 209 33.34 0.49 52.15
N THR A 210 34.61 0.08 52.23
CA THR A 210 35.46 -0.07 51.04
C THR A 210 34.90 -1.15 50.11
N ALA A 211 34.43 -2.28 50.65
CA ALA A 211 33.79 -3.33 49.86
C ALA A 211 32.48 -2.84 49.20
N LEU A 212 31.63 -2.14 49.95
CA LEU A 212 30.37 -1.58 49.43
C LEU A 212 30.61 -0.53 48.34
N MET A 213 31.65 0.30 48.47
CA MET A 213 32.00 1.29 47.44
C MET A 213 32.37 0.65 46.09
N THR A 214 32.94 -0.56 46.09
CA THR A 214 33.25 -1.27 44.83
C THR A 214 32.00 -1.75 44.08
N ILE A 215 30.88 -1.95 44.77
CA ILE A 215 29.59 -2.35 44.18
C ILE A 215 28.95 -1.20 43.39
N LYS A 216 29.26 0.05 43.76
CA LYS A 216 28.67 1.24 43.16
C LYS A 216 28.86 1.28 41.64
N GLY A 217 30.07 1.01 41.16
CA GLY A 217 30.38 1.05 39.72
C GLY A 217 29.53 0.08 38.89
N PRO A 218 29.49 -1.23 39.22
CA PRO A 218 28.61 -2.19 38.55
C PRO A 218 27.12 -1.84 38.64
N ALA A 219 26.65 -1.28 39.76
CA ALA A 219 25.27 -0.85 39.91
C ALA A 219 24.94 0.34 38.98
N GLU A 220 25.80 1.35 38.92
CA GLU A 220 25.66 2.49 38.00
C GLU A 220 25.67 2.02 36.54
N ALA A 221 26.59 1.12 36.18
CA ALA A 221 26.66 0.55 34.84
C ALA A 221 25.39 -0.23 34.44
N ALA A 222 24.77 -0.95 35.39
CA ALA A 222 23.50 -1.64 35.14
C ALA A 222 22.35 -0.63 34.90
N VAL A 223 22.29 0.45 35.67
CA VAL A 223 21.30 1.53 35.48
C VAL A 223 21.48 2.18 34.11
N ASP A 224 22.72 2.50 33.72
CA ASP A 224 23.03 3.09 32.42
C ASP A 224 22.65 2.15 31.26
N ALA A 225 22.90 0.85 31.40
CA ALA A 225 22.51 -0.15 30.41
C ALA A 225 20.99 -0.22 30.24
N VAL A 226 20.23 -0.24 31.34
CA VAL A 226 18.75 -0.22 31.30
C VAL A 226 18.23 1.08 30.69
N HIS A 227 18.82 2.23 31.05
CA HIS A 227 18.46 3.52 30.46
C HIS A 227 18.66 3.56 28.95
N ALA A 228 19.78 3.03 28.46
CA ALA A 228 20.04 2.92 27.03
C ALA A 228 19.01 2.02 26.32
N LEU A 229 18.66 0.88 26.92
CA LEU A 229 17.62 -0.02 26.41
C LEU A 229 16.25 0.67 26.36
N LEU A 230 15.85 1.37 27.44
CA LEU A 230 14.58 2.10 27.47
C LEU A 230 14.51 3.19 26.39
N LYS A 231 15.60 3.92 26.15
CA LYS A 231 15.68 4.87 25.02
C LYS A 231 15.53 4.18 23.67
N GLU A 232 16.16 3.02 23.48
CA GLU A 232 16.01 2.23 22.26
C GLU A 232 14.54 1.80 22.06
N LEU A 233 13.88 1.34 23.12
CA LEU A 233 12.47 0.94 23.08
C LEU A 233 11.56 2.13 22.76
N ILE A 234 11.77 3.29 23.37
CA ILE A 234 11.01 4.50 23.05
C ILE A 234 11.14 4.85 21.56
N ASN A 235 12.37 4.86 21.02
CA ASN A 235 12.60 5.16 19.60
C ASN A 235 11.92 4.15 18.67
N LYS A 236 11.94 2.86 19.02
CA LYS A 236 11.21 1.82 18.26
C LYS A 236 9.71 2.04 18.31
N SER A 237 9.15 2.29 19.50
CA SER A 237 7.73 2.56 19.67
C SER A 237 7.28 3.81 18.90
N ILE A 238 8.07 4.88 18.91
CA ILE A 238 7.79 6.08 18.09
C ILE A 238 7.75 5.72 16.61
N ASN A 239 8.74 4.98 16.12
CA ASN A 239 8.82 4.59 14.71
C ASN A 239 7.67 3.68 14.29
N GLU A 240 7.20 2.80 15.17
CA GLU A 240 6.10 1.88 14.88
C GLU A 240 4.71 2.50 15.04
N THR A 241 4.59 3.61 15.77
CA THR A 241 3.36 4.38 15.87
C THR A 241 3.13 5.12 14.55
N ALA A 242 2.30 4.54 13.68
CA ALA A 242 2.07 5.04 12.32
C ALA A 242 1.52 6.48 12.31
N GLU A 243 0.69 6.81 13.29
CA GLU A 243 0.05 8.12 13.43
C GLU A 243 1.08 9.22 13.74
N LEU A 244 2.15 8.91 14.49
CA LEU A 244 3.21 9.89 14.76
C LEU A 244 4.00 10.25 13.49
N ARG A 245 4.11 9.34 12.52
CA ARG A 245 4.78 9.63 11.23
C ARG A 245 4.02 10.66 10.40
N GLN A 246 2.72 10.84 10.65
CA GLN A 246 1.90 11.85 9.97
C GLN A 246 2.17 13.27 10.49
N PHE A 247 2.82 13.40 11.66
CA PHE A 247 3.15 14.67 12.30
C PHE A 247 4.66 14.76 12.60
N PRO A 248 5.50 14.89 11.56
CA PRO A 248 6.94 15.05 11.76
C PRO A 248 7.26 16.32 12.57
N SER A 249 8.38 16.25 13.32
CA SER A 249 8.90 17.34 14.15
C SER A 249 9.53 18.46 13.33
#